data_AF-T1A2H4-F1
#
_entry.id   AF-T1A2H4-F1
#
_cell.length_a   1.000
_cell.length_b   1.000
_cell.length_c   1.000
_cell.angle_alpha   90.00
_cell.angle_beta   90.00
_cell.angle_gamma   90.00
#
_symmetry.space_group_name_H-M   'P 1'
#
loop_
_entity.id
_entity.type
_entity.pdbx_description
1 polymer ?
#
loop_
_entity_poly.entity_id
_entity_poly.type
_entity_poly.pdbx_seq_one_letter_code
_entity_poly.pdbx_strand_id
1 'polypeptide(L)'
;MLIAADHLQKFLPMLTTAAGTIRPAQVLVIGAGVAGLQAIATARRLGAMVEAYDVRSATREQVKSLGAKFLDTGVSAEGTGGYARELTEAERRSQQEALDARIAAADALISTAAVPGRPAPKIILRGALERMRPGSVIVDLAAEQGGNCELTRPGETVVHRGVQVIGPVNLPAQLA
;
A
#
# COMPACT_ATOMS: atom_id res chain seq x y z
N MET A 1 -6.72 5.29 -4.40
CA MET A 1 -7.44 5.43 -3.12
C MET A 1 -8.95 5.35 -3.28
N LEU A 2 -9.58 6.11 -4.18
CA LEU A 2 -11.04 6.06 -4.36
C LEU A 2 -11.57 4.66 -4.69
N ILE A 3 -10.89 3.91 -5.57
CA ILE A 3 -11.19 2.48 -5.83
C ILE A 3 -11.21 1.67 -4.53
N ALA A 4 -10.22 1.86 -3.66
CA ALA A 4 -10.18 1.16 -2.39
C ALA A 4 -11.35 1.57 -1.48
N ALA A 5 -11.68 2.86 -1.42
CA ALA A 5 -12.79 3.37 -0.62
C ALA A 5 -14.14 2.79 -1.04
N ASP A 6 -14.35 2.65 -2.35
CA ASP A 6 -15.57 2.08 -2.94
C ASP A 6 -15.77 0.60 -2.60
N HIS A 7 -14.67 -0.16 -2.49
CA HIS A 7 -14.71 -1.60 -2.22
C HIS A 7 -14.53 -1.96 -0.75
N LEU A 8 -14.13 -1.01 0.11
CA LEU A 8 -13.79 -1.25 1.51
C LEU A 8 -15.05 -1.37 2.36
N GLN A 9 -15.17 -2.46 3.12
CA GLN A 9 -16.31 -2.71 4.03
C GLN A 9 -16.15 -2.03 5.39
N LYS A 10 -15.49 -0.87 5.43
CA LYS A 10 -15.18 -0.12 6.65
C LYS A 10 -15.10 1.38 6.35
N PHE A 11 -15.62 2.19 7.26
CA PHE A 11 -15.49 3.64 7.15
C PHE A 11 -14.02 4.06 7.27
N LEU A 12 -13.59 4.93 6.35
CA LEU A 12 -12.27 5.56 6.39
C LEU A 12 -12.11 6.48 7.60
N PRO A 13 -13.02 7.44 7.87
CA PRO A 13 -12.90 8.32 9.03
C PRO A 13 -13.32 7.65 10.32
N MET A 14 -12.87 8.23 11.44
CA MET A 14 -13.49 7.98 12.73
C MET A 14 -14.89 8.60 12.74
N LEU A 15 -15.88 7.83 13.16
CA LEU A 15 -17.25 8.32 13.31
C LEU A 15 -17.71 8.08 14.75
N THR A 16 -18.17 9.14 15.40
CA THR A 16 -18.87 9.06 16.69
C THR A 16 -20.35 9.28 16.40
N THR A 17 -21.15 8.24 16.59
CA THR A 17 -22.59 8.25 16.31
C THR A 17 -23.38 7.87 17.55
N ALA A 18 -24.71 7.95 17.48
CA ALA A 18 -25.59 7.45 18.54
C ALA A 18 -25.40 5.94 18.83
N ALA A 19 -24.97 5.16 17.83
CA ALA A 19 -24.71 3.72 17.96
C ALA A 19 -23.31 3.41 18.53
N GLY A 20 -22.49 4.42 18.81
CA GLY A 20 -21.13 4.29 19.32
C GLY A 20 -20.07 4.81 18.35
N THR A 21 -18.81 4.49 18.68
CA THR A 21 -17.63 4.96 17.94
C THR A 21 -17.10 3.91 16.98
N ILE A 22 -17.03 4.26 15.71
CA ILE A 22 -16.39 3.47 14.67
C ILE A 22 -14.95 3.96 14.50
N ARG A 23 -13.99 3.05 14.67
CA ARG A 23 -12.57 3.36 14.47
C ARG A 23 -12.27 3.58 12.99
N PRO A 24 -11.38 4.53 12.64
CA PRO A 24 -11.00 4.79 11.26
C PRO A 24 -10.33 3.56 10.63
N ALA A 25 -10.36 3.50 9.30
CA ALA A 25 -9.61 2.50 8.57
C ALA A 25 -8.09 2.78 8.64
N GLN A 26 -7.31 1.70 8.68
CA GLN A 26 -5.86 1.69 8.58
C GLN A 26 -5.47 1.45 7.12
N VAL A 27 -4.84 2.44 6.50
CA VAL A 27 -4.39 2.41 5.12
C VAL A 27 -2.87 2.32 5.08
N LEU A 28 -2.35 1.32 4.37
CA LEU A 28 -0.92 1.19 4.07
C LEU A 28 -0.64 1.60 2.62
N VAL A 29 0.34 2.47 2.40
CA VAL A 29 0.82 2.80 1.05
C VAL A 29 2.25 2.30 0.86
N ILE A 30 2.47 1.46 -0.15
CA ILE A 30 3.80 0.93 -0.52
C ILE A 30 4.28 1.65 -1.78
N GLY A 31 5.38 2.39 -1.64
CA GLY A 31 5.90 3.34 -2.62
C GLY A 31 5.35 4.74 -2.36
N ALA A 32 6.25 5.71 -2.20
CA ALA A 32 5.98 7.12 -1.99
C ALA A 32 6.51 7.97 -3.15
N GLY A 33 6.33 7.49 -4.38
CA GLY A 33 6.42 8.31 -5.59
C GLY A 33 5.18 9.21 -5.77
N VAL A 34 5.00 9.81 -6.95
CA VAL A 34 3.87 10.72 -7.23
C VAL A 34 2.51 10.05 -6.94
N ALA A 35 2.29 8.84 -7.46
CA ALA A 35 1.04 8.11 -7.24
C ALA A 35 0.83 7.74 -5.76
N GLY A 36 1.90 7.32 -5.07
CA GLY A 36 1.86 6.98 -3.66
C GLY A 36 1.56 8.18 -2.76
N LEU A 37 2.23 9.31 -2.97
CA LEU A 37 1.99 10.55 -2.24
C LEU A 37 0.56 11.07 -2.46
N GLN A 38 0.03 10.97 -3.68
CA GLN A 38 -1.38 11.28 -3.93
C GLN A 38 -2.32 10.33 -3.21
N ALA A 39 -2.05 9.02 -3.23
CA ALA A 39 -2.84 8.05 -2.48
C ALA A 39 -2.86 8.35 -0.98
N ILE A 40 -1.71 8.72 -0.40
CA ILE A 40 -1.58 9.17 0.99
C ILE A 40 -2.44 10.41 1.24
N ALA A 41 -2.28 11.45 0.43
CA ALA A 41 -3.01 12.70 0.59
C ALA A 41 -4.54 12.48 0.51
N THR A 42 -5.01 11.69 -0.46
CA THR A 42 -6.43 11.35 -0.59
C THR A 42 -6.92 10.54 0.62
N ALA A 43 -6.18 9.52 1.06
CA ALA A 43 -6.57 8.70 2.21
C ALA A 43 -6.69 9.53 3.50
N ARG A 44 -5.75 10.47 3.72
CA ARG A 44 -5.78 11.41 4.85
C ARG A 44 -6.97 12.36 4.77
N ARG A 45 -7.28 12.90 3.58
CA ARG A 45 -8.48 13.73 3.37
C ARG A 45 -9.78 12.98 3.66
N LEU A 46 -9.82 11.68 3.39
CA LEU A 46 -10.95 10.81 3.70
C LEU A 46 -10.99 10.38 5.18
N GLY A 47 -10.04 10.83 6.02
CA GLY A 47 -10.02 10.60 7.46
C GLY A 47 -9.36 9.30 7.91
N ALA A 48 -8.68 8.58 7.01
CA ALA A 48 -8.03 7.32 7.35
C ALA A 48 -6.76 7.52 8.19
N MET A 49 -6.41 6.52 8.99
CA MET A 49 -5.06 6.39 9.56
C MET A 49 -4.13 5.85 8.48
N VAL A 50 -3.10 6.61 8.10
CA VAL A 50 -2.23 6.23 6.98
C VAL A 50 -0.82 5.96 7.48
N GLU A 51 -0.31 4.78 7.16
CA GLU A 51 1.11 4.43 7.21
C GLU A 51 1.63 4.31 5.77
N ALA A 52 2.88 4.70 5.52
CA ALA A 52 3.49 4.55 4.21
C ALA A 52 4.93 4.09 4.31
N TYR A 53 5.35 3.32 3.31
CA TYR A 53 6.67 2.74 3.20
C TYR A 53 7.26 3.05 1.82
N ASP A 54 8.53 3.43 1.78
CA ASP A 54 9.32 3.53 0.56
C ASP A 54 10.77 3.15 0.93
N VAL A 55 11.47 2.53 -0.03
CA VAL A 55 12.87 2.14 0.15
C VAL A 55 13.81 3.35 0.26
N ARG A 56 13.39 4.51 -0.25
CA ARG A 56 14.15 5.76 -0.24
C ARG A 56 13.82 6.57 1.01
N SER A 57 14.82 6.78 1.86
CA SER A 57 14.72 7.60 3.07
C SER A 57 14.26 9.04 2.79
N ALA A 58 14.63 9.62 1.65
CA ALA A 58 14.27 10.99 1.26
C ALA A 58 12.76 11.23 1.19
N THR A 59 11.96 10.18 0.98
CA THR A 59 10.49 10.27 0.97
C THR A 59 9.89 10.40 2.36
N ARG A 60 10.65 10.13 3.43
CA ARG A 60 10.18 10.19 4.83
C ARG A 60 9.54 11.52 5.17
N GLU A 61 10.20 12.62 4.83
CA GLU A 61 9.68 13.97 5.13
C GLU A 61 8.46 14.31 4.26
N GLN A 62 8.39 13.80 3.03
CA GLN A 62 7.22 13.97 2.17
C GLN A 62 6.00 13.20 2.71
N VAL A 63 6.20 11.98 3.20
CA VAL A 63 5.13 11.19 3.84
C VAL A 63 4.63 11.88 5.10
N LYS A 64 5.53 12.36 5.95
CA LYS A 64 5.19 13.06 7.20
C LYS A 64 4.48 14.39 6.95
N SER A 65 4.89 15.16 5.93
CA SER A 65 4.26 16.45 5.61
C SER A 65 2.80 16.29 5.15
N LEU A 66 2.44 15.13 4.61
CA LEU A 66 1.06 14.75 4.31
C LEU A 66 0.28 14.21 5.52
N GLY A 67 0.91 14.15 6.71
CA GLY A 67 0.30 13.68 7.94
C GLY A 67 0.17 12.16 8.06
N ALA A 68 0.93 11.40 7.27
CA ALA A 68 1.04 9.94 7.39
C ALA A 68 2.27 9.53 8.22
N LYS A 69 2.21 8.34 8.80
CA LYS A 69 3.35 7.75 9.51
C LYS A 69 4.26 7.04 8.51
N PHE A 70 5.55 7.40 8.50
CA PHE A 70 6.54 6.64 7.75
C PHE A 70 6.87 5.34 8.48
N LEU A 71 6.75 4.21 7.79
CA LEU A 71 7.12 2.90 8.29
C LEU A 71 8.64 2.73 8.15
N ASP A 72 9.33 2.79 9.28
CA ASP A 72 10.74 2.44 9.37
C ASP A 72 10.86 0.92 9.56
N THR A 73 11.51 0.24 8.61
CA THR A 73 11.78 -1.20 8.70
C THR A 73 13.10 -1.51 9.43
N GLY A 74 13.83 -0.47 9.86
CA GLY A 74 15.16 -0.61 10.46
C GLY A 74 16.26 -0.91 9.45
N VAL A 75 15.91 -0.97 8.15
CA VAL A 75 16.82 -1.32 7.05
C VAL A 75 16.90 -0.14 6.09
N SER A 76 18.10 0.43 5.92
CA SER A 76 18.36 1.50 4.96
C SER A 76 18.88 0.94 3.64
N ALA A 77 18.11 1.11 2.57
CA ALA A 77 18.47 0.73 1.20
C ALA A 77 18.98 1.93 0.38
N GLU A 78 19.54 2.97 0.99
CA GLU A 78 20.07 4.12 0.24
C GLU A 78 21.20 3.71 -0.71
N GLY A 79 21.01 3.99 -2.00
CA GLY A 79 22.02 3.88 -3.05
C GLY A 79 22.36 5.24 -3.64
N THR A 80 23.19 5.24 -4.69
CA THR A 80 23.61 6.46 -5.38
C THR A 80 22.52 6.96 -6.35
N GLY A 81 22.41 8.28 -6.52
CA GLY A 81 21.50 8.90 -7.51
C GLY A 81 20.00 8.82 -7.18
N GLY A 82 19.63 8.53 -5.93
CA GLY A 82 18.22 8.41 -5.50
C GLY A 82 17.58 7.05 -5.76
N TYR A 83 18.37 6.06 -6.20
CA TYR A 83 17.97 4.66 -6.35
C TYR A 83 18.32 3.83 -5.11
N ALA A 84 17.60 2.72 -4.92
CA ALA A 84 17.87 1.80 -3.83
C ALA A 84 19.09 0.93 -4.12
N ARG A 85 19.98 0.72 -3.14
CA ARG A 85 21.04 -0.30 -3.20
C ARG A 85 20.44 -1.71 -3.04
N GLU A 86 21.21 -2.71 -3.41
CA GLU A 86 20.86 -4.09 -3.11
C GLU A 86 21.01 -4.36 -1.59
N LEU A 87 19.99 -4.99 -1.02
CA LEU A 87 19.97 -5.39 0.39
C LEU A 87 20.58 -6.78 0.54
N THR A 88 21.25 -7.01 1.67
CA THR A 88 21.66 -8.37 2.06
C THR A 88 20.43 -9.23 2.34
N GLU A 89 20.58 -10.55 2.30
CA GLU A 89 19.44 -11.46 2.53
C GLU A 89 18.83 -11.29 3.94
N ALA A 90 19.66 -11.06 4.96
CA ALA A 90 19.19 -10.80 6.32
C ALA A 90 18.42 -9.48 6.43
N GLU A 91 18.90 -8.42 5.77
CA GLU A 91 18.22 -7.12 5.69
C GLU A 91 16.88 -7.24 4.95
N ARG A 92 16.87 -7.93 3.80
CA ARG A 92 15.66 -8.18 3.01
C ARG A 92 14.62 -8.94 3.83
N ARG A 93 15.03 -9.98 4.57
CA ARG A 93 14.14 -10.75 5.43
C ARG A 93 13.55 -9.90 6.56
N SER A 94 14.40 -9.16 7.29
CA SER A 94 13.94 -8.27 8.37
C SER A 94 12.95 -7.21 7.86
N GLN A 95 13.28 -6.61 6.71
CA GLN A 95 12.41 -5.66 6.04
C GLN A 95 11.06 -6.29 5.65
N GLN A 96 11.09 -7.48 5.07
CA GLN A 96 9.88 -8.20 4.67
C GLN A 96 9.02 -8.54 5.89
N GLU A 97 9.62 -9.03 6.99
CA GLU A 97 8.90 -9.33 8.23
C GLU A 97 8.20 -8.10 8.83
N ALA A 98 8.90 -6.97 8.90
CA ALA A 98 8.34 -5.71 9.38
C ALA A 98 7.18 -5.23 8.50
N LEU A 99 7.30 -5.38 7.18
CA LEU A 99 6.27 -4.99 6.23
C LEU A 99 5.07 -5.94 6.27
N ASP A 100 5.31 -7.25 6.33
CA ASP A 100 4.32 -8.32 6.44
C ASP A 100 3.37 -8.13 7.63
N ALA A 101 3.90 -7.68 8.76
CA ALA A 101 3.11 -7.35 9.94
C ALA A 101 2.15 -6.17 9.68
N ARG A 102 2.60 -5.17 8.92
CA ARG A 102 1.80 -3.99 8.57
C ARG A 102 0.78 -4.28 7.48
N ILE A 103 1.14 -5.11 6.50
CA ILE A 103 0.22 -5.63 5.48
C ILE A 103 -0.95 -6.34 6.16
N ALA A 104 -0.67 -7.28 7.07
CA ALA A 104 -1.70 -8.04 7.78
C ALA A 104 -2.63 -7.16 8.64
N ALA A 105 -2.13 -6.03 9.15
CA ALA A 105 -2.92 -5.11 9.96
C ALA A 105 -3.80 -4.15 9.13
N ALA A 106 -3.48 -3.93 7.86
CA ALA A 106 -4.14 -2.92 7.04
C ALA A 106 -5.58 -3.32 6.65
N ASP A 107 -6.50 -2.37 6.71
CA ASP A 107 -7.84 -2.50 6.14
C ASP A 107 -7.81 -2.23 4.62
N ALA A 108 -6.98 -1.29 4.18
CA ALA A 108 -6.71 -1.06 2.76
C ALA A 108 -5.22 -0.88 2.48
N LEU A 109 -4.77 -1.35 1.32
CA LEU A 109 -3.38 -1.25 0.89
C LEU A 109 -3.32 -0.72 -0.55
N ILE A 110 -2.50 0.30 -0.79
CA ILE A 110 -2.20 0.81 -2.14
C ILE A 110 -0.73 0.55 -2.45
N SER A 111 -0.43 -0.18 -3.53
CA SER A 111 0.96 -0.41 -3.97
C SER A 111 1.26 0.29 -5.28
N THR A 112 2.42 0.93 -5.33
CA THR A 112 2.87 1.77 -6.44
C THR A 112 4.34 1.53 -6.81
N ALA A 113 4.93 0.46 -6.28
CA ALA A 113 6.34 0.18 -6.47
C ALA A 113 6.60 -0.33 -7.89
N ALA A 114 7.32 0.46 -8.67
CA ALA A 114 7.67 0.15 -10.05
C ALA A 114 9.15 0.43 -10.29
N VAL A 115 9.78 -0.39 -11.12
CA VAL A 115 11.17 -0.19 -11.58
C VAL A 115 11.14 -0.11 -13.10
N PRO A 116 11.58 0.99 -13.72
CA PRO A 116 11.59 1.12 -15.17
C PRO A 116 12.30 -0.04 -15.86
N GLY A 117 11.64 -0.64 -16.85
CA GLY A 117 12.20 -1.74 -17.65
C GLY A 117 12.31 -3.09 -16.94
N ARG A 118 11.75 -3.25 -15.73
CA ARG A 118 11.73 -4.52 -15.00
C ARG A 118 10.30 -4.87 -14.55
N PRO A 119 10.00 -6.17 -14.33
CA PRO A 119 8.77 -6.57 -13.67
C PRO A 119 8.62 -5.91 -12.29
N ALA A 120 7.39 -5.65 -11.89
CA ALA A 120 7.08 -5.11 -10.57
C ALA A 120 7.60 -6.07 -9.47
N PRO A 121 8.27 -5.56 -8.43
CA PRO A 121 8.74 -6.40 -7.34
C PRO A 121 7.57 -7.00 -6.56
N LYS A 122 7.64 -8.29 -6.23
CA LYS A 122 6.66 -8.98 -5.38
C LYS A 122 6.92 -8.64 -3.92
N ILE A 123 6.15 -7.69 -3.41
CA ILE A 123 6.25 -7.16 -2.05
C ILE A 123 5.12 -7.72 -1.17
N ILE A 124 3.93 -7.85 -1.74
CA ILE A 124 2.73 -8.33 -1.03
C ILE A 124 2.59 -9.81 -1.31
N LEU A 125 3.23 -10.60 -0.47
CA LEU A 125 3.23 -12.06 -0.54
C LEU A 125 1.87 -12.61 -0.10
N ARG A 126 1.47 -13.76 -0.66
CA ARG A 126 0.23 -14.48 -0.32
C ARG A 126 0.13 -14.70 1.18
N GLY A 127 1.22 -15.09 1.84
CA GLY A 127 1.23 -15.35 3.28
C GLY A 127 0.87 -14.13 4.12
N ALA A 128 1.29 -12.93 3.72
CA ALA A 128 0.94 -11.68 4.41
C ALA A 128 -0.51 -11.28 4.15
N LEU A 129 -0.92 -11.36 2.88
CA LEU A 129 -2.29 -11.08 2.44
C LEU A 129 -3.31 -11.97 3.15
N GLU A 130 -3.03 -13.26 3.30
CA GLU A 130 -3.92 -14.22 3.94
C GLU A 130 -4.15 -13.97 5.44
N ARG A 131 -3.29 -13.15 6.07
CA ARG A 131 -3.45 -12.70 7.46
C ARG A 131 -4.22 -11.39 7.59
N MET A 132 -4.56 -10.75 6.47
CA MET A 132 -5.42 -9.57 6.48
C MET A 132 -6.84 -9.96 6.92
N ARG A 133 -7.58 -8.96 7.39
CA ARG A 133 -8.98 -9.16 7.79
C ARG A 133 -9.84 -9.36 6.54
N PRO A 134 -10.83 -10.28 6.57
CA PRO A 134 -11.86 -10.31 5.54
C PRO A 134 -12.54 -8.94 5.40
N GLY A 135 -12.80 -8.52 4.17
CA GLY A 135 -13.28 -7.18 3.83
C GLY A 135 -12.17 -6.17 3.53
N SER A 136 -10.89 -6.52 3.75
CA SER A 136 -9.76 -5.69 3.35
C SER A 136 -9.60 -5.60 1.82
N VAL A 137 -8.99 -4.52 1.35
CA VAL A 137 -8.80 -4.24 -0.08
C VAL A 137 -7.33 -3.91 -0.39
N ILE A 138 -6.79 -4.53 -1.43
CA ILE A 138 -5.50 -4.19 -2.04
C ILE A 138 -5.77 -3.58 -3.42
N VAL A 139 -5.17 -2.42 -3.71
CA VAL A 139 -5.16 -1.82 -5.04
C VAL A 139 -3.71 -1.74 -5.52
N ASP A 140 -3.43 -2.50 -6.58
CA ASP A 140 -2.07 -2.67 -7.11
C ASP A 140 -1.89 -1.88 -8.41
N LEU A 141 -1.30 -0.69 -8.30
CA LEU A 141 -1.08 0.18 -9.47
C LEU A 141 0.03 -0.31 -10.40
N ALA A 142 0.80 -1.32 -9.97
CA ALA A 142 1.83 -1.94 -10.81
C ALA A 142 1.30 -3.16 -11.58
N ALA A 143 -0.02 -3.37 -11.63
CA ALA A 143 -0.65 -4.54 -12.25
C ALA A 143 -0.16 -4.81 -13.68
N GLU A 144 -0.08 -3.78 -14.54
CA GLU A 144 0.39 -3.90 -15.92
C GLU A 144 1.84 -4.41 -16.04
N GLN A 145 2.65 -4.24 -14.99
CA GLN A 145 4.04 -4.68 -14.91
C GLN A 145 4.20 -6.01 -14.15
N GLY A 146 3.10 -6.73 -13.95
CA GLY A 146 3.03 -7.99 -13.22
C GLY A 146 2.52 -7.86 -11.78
N GLY A 147 2.37 -6.65 -11.24
CA GLY A 147 1.81 -6.37 -9.92
C GLY A 147 2.77 -6.57 -8.74
N ASN A 148 2.66 -5.74 -7.71
CA ASN A 148 3.36 -5.91 -6.45
C ASN A 148 2.79 -7.02 -5.56
N CYS A 149 1.54 -7.44 -5.79
CA CYS A 149 0.94 -8.59 -5.10
C CYS A 149 1.05 -9.88 -5.93
N GLU A 150 1.28 -11.00 -5.23
CA GLU A 150 1.33 -12.34 -5.86
C GLU A 150 0.00 -12.76 -6.48
N LEU A 151 -1.12 -12.20 -6.01
CA LEU A 151 -2.47 -12.54 -6.49
C LEU A 151 -3.01 -11.56 -7.52
N THR A 152 -2.26 -10.50 -7.85
CA THR A 152 -2.69 -9.51 -8.83
C THR A 152 -2.88 -10.15 -10.19
N ARG A 153 -4.04 -9.88 -10.79
CA ARG A 153 -4.34 -10.14 -12.20
C ARG A 153 -4.66 -8.82 -12.88
N PRO A 154 -3.92 -8.42 -13.93
CA PRO A 154 -4.14 -7.15 -14.60
C PRO A 154 -5.57 -7.05 -15.15
N GLY A 155 -6.28 -5.99 -14.80
CA GLY A 155 -7.65 -5.70 -15.24
C GLY A 155 -8.74 -6.42 -14.44
N GLU A 156 -8.38 -7.20 -13.43
CA GLU A 156 -9.32 -8.00 -12.64
C GLU A 156 -9.36 -7.59 -11.16
N THR A 157 -10.49 -7.89 -10.53
CA THR A 157 -10.64 -7.95 -9.07
C THR A 157 -10.67 -9.41 -8.64
N VAL A 158 -9.63 -9.85 -7.95
CA VAL A 158 -9.51 -11.21 -7.39
C VAL A 158 -9.93 -11.20 -5.94
N VAL A 159 -10.84 -12.09 -5.53
CA VAL A 159 -11.19 -12.28 -4.12
C VAL A 159 -10.48 -13.51 -3.58
N HIS A 160 -9.69 -13.36 -2.52
CA HIS A 160 -8.98 -14.46 -1.86
C HIS A 160 -9.13 -14.34 -0.35
N ARG A 161 -9.70 -15.37 0.30
CA ARG A 161 -10.00 -15.38 1.75
C ARG A 161 -10.73 -14.13 2.25
N GLY A 162 -11.63 -13.59 1.43
CA GLY A 162 -12.40 -12.38 1.75
C GLY A 162 -11.63 -11.06 1.58
N VAL A 163 -10.38 -11.09 1.13
CA VAL A 163 -9.60 -9.91 0.73
C VAL A 163 -9.77 -9.69 -0.77
N GLN A 164 -10.05 -8.45 -1.18
CA GLN A 164 -10.14 -8.08 -2.59
C GLN A 164 -8.80 -7.55 -3.09
N VAL A 165 -8.29 -8.09 -4.19
CA VAL A 165 -7.06 -7.65 -4.87
C VAL A 165 -7.45 -7.09 -6.23
N ILE A 166 -7.35 -5.77 -6.36
CA ILE A 166 -7.78 -5.02 -7.54
C ILE A 166 -6.53 -4.61 -8.30
N GLY A 167 -6.37 -5.10 -9.53
CA GLY A 167 -5.26 -4.75 -10.41
C GLY A 167 -5.70 -3.81 -11.53
N PRO A 168 -5.98 -2.52 -11.27
CA PRO A 168 -6.46 -1.62 -12.31
C PRO A 168 -5.41 -1.46 -13.42
N VAL A 169 -5.88 -1.40 -14.67
CA VAL A 169 -5.08 -1.11 -15.85
C VAL A 169 -5.58 0.18 -16.49
N ASN A 170 -4.68 0.94 -17.11
CA ASN A 170 -5.01 2.24 -17.71
C ASN A 170 -5.81 3.17 -16.78
N LEU A 171 -5.40 3.26 -15.50
CA LEU A 171 -6.13 4.02 -14.47
C LEU A 171 -6.40 5.49 -14.86
N PRO A 172 -5.48 6.24 -15.52
CA PRO A 172 -5.76 7.61 -15.93
C PRO A 172 -6.98 7.76 -16.84
N ALA A 173 -7.28 6.77 -17.69
CA ALA A 173 -8.44 6.81 -18.58
C ALA A 173 -9.78 6.57 -17.88
N GLN A 174 -9.77 6.15 -16.62
CA GLN A 174 -10.98 5.90 -15.82
C GLN A 174 -11.49 7.17 -15.11
N LEU A 175 -10.77 8.28 -15.24
CA LEU A 175 -11.10 9.57 -14.63
C LEU A 175 -11.15 10.63 -15.74
N ALA A 176 -12.24 11.40 -15.77
CA ALA A 176 -12.43 12.53 -16.67
C ALA A 176 -12.13 13.85 -15.96
#